data_AF-A0A7L9BL45-F1
#
_entry.id   AF-A0A7L9BL45-F1
#
_cell.length_a   1.000
_cell.length_b   1.000
_cell.length_c   1.000
_cell.angle_alpha   90.00
_cell.angle_beta   90.00
_cell.angle_gamma   90.00
#
_symmetry.space_group_name_H-M   'P 1'
#
loop_
_entity.id
_entity.type
_entity.pdbx_description
1 polymer ?
#
loop_
_entity_poly.entity_id
_entity_poly.type
_entity_poly.pdbx_seq_one_letter_code
_entity_poly.pdbx_strand_id
1 'polypeptide(L)' 'MSTVELRKRLIDKIQKTQDGRILEEAYRLLEIETDDIEVYKLNDDQKNAISEARQQIKNGQFLTEEQANKEIDEWLNK' A
#
# COMPACT_ATOMS: atom_id res chain seq x y z
N MET A 1 -12.48 -21.02 -11.08
CA MET A 1 -12.85 -21.12 -9.65
C MET A 1 -14.23 -20.50 -9.52
N SER A 2 -15.17 -21.21 -8.91
CA SER A 2 -16.50 -20.65 -8.66
C SER A 2 -16.47 -19.66 -7.49
N THR A 3 -17.45 -18.76 -7.44
CA THR A 3 -17.61 -17.82 -6.31
C THR A 3 -17.72 -18.56 -4.97
N VAL A 4 -18.33 -19.75 -4.98
CA VAL A 4 -18.45 -20.63 -3.80
C VAL A 4 -17.09 -21.15 -3.35
N GLU A 5 -16.25 -21.60 -4.28
CA GLU A 5 -14.89 -22.06 -3.98
C GLU A 5 -14.01 -20.92 -3.46
N LEU A 6 -14.12 -19.74 -4.06
CA LEU A 6 -13.37 -18.56 -3.64
C LEU A 6 -13.72 -18.16 -2.20
N ARG A 7 -15.02 -18.12 -1.86
CA ARG A 7 -15.49 -17.81 -0.50
C ARG A 7 -14.93 -18.80 0.52
N LYS A 8 -14.97 -20.11 0.21
CA LYS A 8 -14.43 -21.15 1.10
C LYS A 8 -12.92 -20.98 1.34
N ARG A 9 -12.15 -20.67 0.28
CA ARG A 9 -10.70 -20.45 0.40
C ARG A 9 -10.36 -19.21 1.22
N LEU A 10 -11.13 -18.13 1.06
CA LEU A 10 -10.94 -16.91 1.87
C LEU A 10 -11.18 -17.19 3.35
N ILE A 11 -12.28 -17.86 3.70
CA ILE A 11 -12.58 -18.24 5.09
C ILE A 11 -11.46 -19.10 5.68
N ASP A 12 -11.02 -20.14 4.96
CA ASP A 12 -9.93 -21.01 5.40
C ASP A 12 -8.61 -20.24 5.62
N LYS A 13 -8.31 -19.28 4.74
CA LYS A 13 -7.11 -18.46 4.86
C LYS A 13 -7.17 -17.50 6.06
N ILE A 14 -8.33 -16.90 6.31
CA ILE A 14 -8.58 -16.05 7.48
C ILE A 14 -8.39 -16.86 8.77
N GLN A 15 -8.98 -18.05 8.86
CA GLN A 15 -8.88 -18.93 10.04
C GLN A 15 -7.44 -19.35 10.37
N LYS A 16 -6.56 -19.46 9.35
CA LYS A 16 -5.16 -19.86 9.51
C LYS A 16 -4.21 -18.70 9.77
N THR A 17 -4.65 -17.45 9.59
CA THR A 17 -3.80 -16.27 9.72
C THR A 17 -3.65 -15.88 11.19
N GLN A 18 -2.41 -15.76 11.66
CA GLN A 18 -2.07 -15.38 13.04
C GLN A 18 -1.57 -13.93 13.14
N ASP A 19 -1.21 -13.29 12.02
CA ASP A 19 -0.81 -11.88 11.99
C ASP A 19 -2.07 -11.00 12.05
N GLY A 20 -2.30 -10.37 13.20
CA GLY A 20 -3.45 -9.50 13.42
C GLY A 20 -3.54 -8.34 12.43
N ARG A 21 -2.41 -7.84 11.91
CA ARG A 21 -2.40 -6.74 10.93
C ARG A 21 -2.99 -7.18 9.60
N ILE A 22 -2.67 -8.40 9.16
CA ILE A 22 -3.21 -8.95 7.91
C ILE A 22 -4.72 -9.15 8.03
N LEU A 23 -5.20 -9.59 9.19
CA LEU A 23 -6.63 -9.73 9.46
C LEU A 23 -7.34 -8.38 9.45
N GLU A 24 -6.73 -7.35 10.03
CA GLU A 24 -7.25 -5.99 10.05
C GLU A 24 -7.35 -5.38 8.64
N GLU A 25 -6.32 -5.56 7.80
CA GLU A 25 -6.37 -5.12 6.40
C GLU A 25 -7.42 -5.89 5.59
N ALA A 26 -7.52 -7.21 5.79
CA ALA A 26 -8.53 -8.02 5.12
C ALA A 26 -9.95 -7.60 5.52
N TYR A 27 -10.14 -7.22 6.79
CA TYR A 27 -11.39 -6.68 7.30
C TYR A 27 -11.71 -5.32 6.67
N ARG A 28 -10.76 -4.37 6.67
CA ARG A 28 -10.90 -3.06 5.98
C ARG A 28 -11.27 -3.20 4.51
N LEU A 29 -10.67 -4.16 3.79
CA LEU A 29 -10.95 -4.37 2.37
C LEU A 29 -12.36 -4.90 2.11
N LEU A 30 -12.92 -5.66 3.06
CA LEU A 30 -14.26 -6.27 2.95
C LEU A 30 -15.36 -5.37 3.52
N GLU A 31 -15.04 -4.50 4.49
CA GLU A 31 -15.93 -3.48 5.02
C GLU A 31 -15.69 -2.14 4.31
N ILE A 32 -16.34 -1.96 3.16
CA ILE A 32 -16.27 -0.73 2.36
C ILE A 32 -17.13 0.41 2.97
N GLU A 33 -17.95 0.15 4.00
CA GLU A 33 -18.98 1.10 4.48
C GLU A 33 -19.13 1.13 6.03
N THR A 34 -18.05 1.36 6.78
CA THR A 34 -18.18 1.70 8.21
C THR A 34 -17.36 2.94 8.57
N ASP A 35 -17.98 3.86 9.33
CA ASP A 35 -17.38 5.09 9.86
C ASP A 35 -16.21 4.82 10.87
N ASP A 36 -15.91 3.55 11.13
CA ASP A 36 -14.96 3.05 12.14
C ASP A 36 -13.61 2.59 11.54
N ILE A 37 -13.27 2.98 10.30
CA ILE A 37 -11.92 2.73 9.77
C ILE A 37 -10.93 3.62 10.53
N GLU A 38 -10.21 3.03 11.49
CA GLU A 38 -9.11 3.73 12.17
C GLU A 38 -8.11 4.23 11.13
N VAL A 39 -7.84 5.55 11.17
CA VAL A 39 -6.86 6.19 10.29
C VAL A 39 -5.51 5.51 10.46
N TYR A 40 -4.94 5.00 9.36
CA TYR A 40 -3.66 4.33 9.38
C TYR A 40 -2.57 5.24 9.98
N LYS A 41 -1.96 4.77 11.08
CA LYS A 41 -0.90 5.48 11.77
C LYS A 41 0.43 5.07 11.20
N LEU A 42 1.08 6.01 10.52
CA LEU A 42 2.43 5.83 10.00
C LEU A 42 3.41 5.52 11.15
N ASN A 43 4.34 4.61 10.89
CA ASN A 43 5.52 4.42 11.75
C ASN A 43 6.52 5.58 11.57
N ASP A 44 7.55 5.64 12.40
CA ASP A 44 8.47 6.78 12.41
C ASP A 44 9.34 6.86 11.14
N ASP A 45 9.73 5.72 10.58
CA ASP A 45 10.47 5.68 9.31
C ASP A 45 9.64 6.24 8.15
N GLN A 46 8.36 5.89 8.08
CA GLN A 46 7.43 6.41 7.09
C GLN A 46 7.20 7.92 7.26
N LYS A 47 7.06 8.41 8.50
CA LYS A 47 6.96 9.85 8.77
C LYS A 47 8.20 10.60 8.32
N ASN A 48 9.39 10.05 8.62
CA ASN A 48 10.67 10.63 8.23
C ASN A 48 10.81 10.69 6.70
N ALA A 49 10.50 9.59 5.99
CA ALA A 49 10.53 9.54 4.54
C ALA A 49 9.58 10.57 3.90
N ILE A 50 8.37 10.73 4.43
CA ILE A 50 7.41 11.74 3.95
C ILE A 50 7.90 13.16 4.24
N SER A 51 8.48 13.39 5.43
CA SER A 51 9.06 14.69 5.79
C SER A 51 10.17 15.09 4.83
N GLU A 52 11.06 14.16 4.52
CA GLU A 52 12.15 14.34 3.57
C GLU A 52 11.61 14.63 2.16
N ALA A 53 10.69 13.80 1.65
CA ALA A 53 10.08 13.98 0.33
C ALA A 53 9.39 15.35 0.19
N ARG A 54 8.70 15.81 1.24
CA ARG A 54 8.10 17.16 1.27
C ARG A 54 9.16 18.26 1.16
N GLN A 55 10.31 18.09 1.79
CA GLN A 55 11.41 19.05 1.69
C GLN A 55 12.07 19.01 0.31
N GLN A 56 12.25 17.81 -0.26
CA GLN A 56 12.77 17.62 -1.61
C GLN A 56 11.90 18.35 -2.65
N ILE A 57 10.57 18.19 -2.58
CA ILE A 57 9.63 18.90 -3.47
C ILE A 57 9.78 20.43 -3.34
N LYS A 58 9.85 20.96 -2.10
CA LYS A 58 10.05 22.40 -1.85
C LYS A 58 11.38 22.91 -2.43
N ASN A 59 12.40 22.08 -2.41
CA ASN A 59 13.73 22.39 -2.94
C ASN A 59 13.84 22.18 -4.46
N GLY A 60 12.75 21.79 -5.14
CA GLY A 60 12.78 21.48 -6.57
C GLY A 60 13.46 20.14 -6.91
N GLN A 61 13.68 19.28 -5.92
CA GLN A 61 14.28 17.95 -6.06
C GLN A 61 13.19 16.93 -6.41
N PHE A 62 12.50 17.15 -7.52
CA PHE A 62 11.52 16.23 -8.08
C PHE A 62 11.81 16.01 -9.56
N LEU A 63 11.30 14.91 -10.09
CA LEU A 63 11.32 14.62 -11.52
C LEU A 63 9.92 14.86 -12.09
N THR A 64 9.86 15.40 -13.30
CA THR A 64 8.64 15.32 -14.10
C THR A 64 8.42 13.88 -14.55
N GLU A 65 7.20 13.57 -14.94
CA GLU A 65 6.86 12.26 -15.51
C GLU A 65 7.78 11.91 -16.69
N GLU A 66 8.03 12.86 -17.60
CA GLU A 66 8.92 12.68 -18.75
C GLU A 66 10.36 12.35 -18.33
N GLN A 67 10.88 13.06 -17.33
CA GLN A 67 12.24 12.80 -16.79
C GLN A 67 12.32 11.41 -16.15
N ALA A 68 11.32 11.04 -15.34
CA ALA A 68 11.28 9.75 -14.68
C ALA A 68 11.18 8.58 -15.68
N ASN A 69 10.31 8.69 -16.70
CA ASN A 69 10.17 7.67 -17.73
C ASN A 69 11.46 7.49 -18.54
N LYS A 70 12.13 8.60 -18.88
CA LYS A 70 13.42 8.55 -19.58
C LYS A 70 14.49 7.82 -18.76
N GLU A 71 14.60 8.09 -17.46
CA GLU A 71 15.55 7.39 -16.59
C GLU A 71 15.26 5.89 -16.50
N ILE A 72 13.98 5.50 -16.48
CA ILE A 72 13.55 4.09 -16.51
C ILE A 72 13.96 3.42 -17.83
N ASP A 73 13.69 4.06 -18.97
CA ASP A 73 14.08 3.55 -20.28
C ASP A 73 15.60 3.38 -20.40
N GLU A 74 16.37 4.35 -19.90
CA GLU A 74 17.84 4.28 -19.87
C GLU A 74 18.36 3.15 -18.96
N TRP A 75 17.67 2.87 -17.84
CA TRP A 75 18.02 1.78 -16.94
C TRP A 75 17.73 0.40 -17.56
N LEU A 76 16.58 0.25 -18.23
CA LEU A 76 16.16 -1.01 -18.86
C LEU A 76 16.98 -1.41 -20.09
N ASN A 77 17.64 -0.45 -20.73
CA ASN A 77 18.49 -0.69 -21.90
C ASN A 77 19.97 -1.00 -21.55
N LYS A 78 20.29 -1.20 -20.27
CA LYS A 78 21.62 -1.64 -19.77
C LYS A 78 21.64 -3.12 -19.46
#